data_AF-A0A975P7K3-F1
#
_entry.id   AF-A0A975P7K3-F1
#
_cell.length_a   1.000
_cell.length_b   1.000
_cell.length_c   1.000
_cell.angle_alpha   90.00
_cell.angle_beta   90.00
_cell.angle_gamma   90.00
#
_symmetry.space_group_name_H-M   'P 1'
#
loop_
_entity.id
_entity.type
_entity.pdbx_description
1 polymer ?
#
loop_
_entity_poly.entity_id
_entity_poly.type
_entity_poly.pdbx_seq_one_letter_code
_entity_poly.pdbx_strand_id
1 'polypeptide(L)'
;MDAKAFADFERRVAEKAHSMWEEAGCPEGGEQPYVDRARALLEISENPEAGRLTIAQSIPPRGEPLLAVENQGEMPGLTDQGDDQLFPEEQQSVEVPLPPKD
;
A
#
# COMPACT_ATOMS: atom_id res chain seq x y z
N MET A 1 11.74 -2.51 15.95
CA MET A 1 11.53 -1.85 17.25
C MET A 1 12.31 -2.62 18.30
N ASP A 2 13.06 -1.95 19.17
CA ASP A 2 13.73 -2.63 20.28
C ASP A 2 12.73 -2.92 21.44
N ALA A 3 13.12 -3.79 22.38
CA ALA A 3 12.24 -4.22 23.47
C ALA A 3 11.84 -3.07 24.41
N LYS A 4 12.72 -2.08 24.61
CA LYS A 4 12.43 -0.90 25.43
C LYS A 4 11.42 -0.01 24.71
N ALA A 5 11.58 0.22 23.41
CA ALA A 5 10.64 0.98 22.60
C ALA A 5 9.25 0.34 22.57
N PHE A 6 9.17 -0.99 22.52
CA PHE A 6 7.89 -1.70 22.65
C PHE A 6 7.24 -1.49 24.04
N ALA A 7 8.01 -1.63 25.12
CA ALA A 7 7.48 -1.39 26.47
C ALA A 7 7.04 0.08 26.68
N ASP A 8 7.79 1.03 26.13
CA ASP A 8 7.43 2.46 26.14
C ASP A 8 6.17 2.74 25.31
N PHE A 9 5.92 1.99 24.24
CA PHE A 9 4.65 2.04 23.49
C PHE A 9 3.48 1.46 24.28
N GLU A 10 3.61 0.25 24.85
CA GLU A 10 2.55 -0.38 25.66
C GLU A 10 2.14 0.47 26.86
N ARG A 11 3.09 1.16 27.49
CA ARG A 11 2.80 2.13 28.55
C ARG A 11 1.89 3.27 28.06
N ARG A 12 2.20 3.85 26.90
CA ARG A 12 1.39 4.92 26.29
C ARG A 12 0.00 4.43 25.89
N VAL A 13 -0.11 3.18 25.42
CA VAL A 13 -1.40 2.54 25.15
C VAL A 13 -2.24 2.46 26.42
N ALA A 14 -1.66 2.02 27.54
CA ALA A 14 -2.36 1.96 28.83
C ALA A 14 -2.80 3.35 29.32
N GLU A 15 -1.90 4.34 29.29
CA GLU A 15 -2.21 5.74 29.64
C GLU A 15 -3.36 6.30 28.79
N LYS A 16 -3.37 6.02 27.48
CA LYS A 16 -4.43 6.47 26.58
C LYS A 16 -5.75 5.74 26.82
N ALA A 17 -5.72 4.45 27.09
CA ALA A 17 -6.91 3.67 27.44
C ALA A 17 -7.55 4.19 28.73
N HIS A 18 -6.74 4.52 29.73
CA HIS A 18 -7.19 5.13 30.99
C HIS A 18 -7.88 6.48 30.76
N SER A 19 -7.24 7.38 30.01
CA SER A 19 -7.83 8.68 29.63
C SER A 19 -9.17 8.53 28.91
N MET A 20 -9.30 7.54 28.01
CA MET A 20 -10.56 7.28 27.31
C MET A 20 -11.65 6.74 28.24
N TRP A 21 -11.29 5.94 29.24
CA TRP A 21 -12.21 5.46 30.27
C TRP A 21 -12.70 6.61 31.17
N GLU A 22 -11.81 7.51 31.57
CA GLU A 22 -12.17 8.73 32.32
C GLU A 22 -13.10 9.65 31.50
N GLU A 23 -12.78 9.89 30.22
CA GLU A 23 -13.60 10.65 29.29
C GLU A 23 -15.01 10.04 29.11
N ALA A 24 -15.12 8.72 29.20
CA ALA A 24 -16.38 7.98 29.13
C ALA A 24 -17.18 8.00 30.45
N GLY A 25 -16.68 8.68 31.49
CA GLY A 25 -17.37 8.77 32.79
C GLY A 25 -17.13 7.57 33.71
N CYS A 26 -16.00 6.88 33.53
CA CYS A 26 -15.59 5.75 34.37
C CYS A 26 -16.62 4.61 34.44
N PRO A 27 -17.10 4.05 33.31
CA PRO A 27 -18.07 2.96 33.33
C PRO A 27 -17.50 1.70 33.98
N GLU A 28 -18.41 0.83 34.43
CA GLU A 28 -18.08 -0.50 34.96
C GLU A 28 -17.34 -1.35 33.90
N GLY A 29 -16.39 -2.16 34.34
CA GLY A 29 -15.50 -2.94 33.45
C GLY A 29 -14.13 -2.30 33.19
N GLY A 30 -13.93 -1.05 33.61
CA GLY A 30 -12.61 -0.39 33.61
C GLY A 30 -12.10 -0.02 32.22
N GLU A 31 -10.78 0.16 32.12
CA GLU A 31 -10.08 0.65 30.91
C GLU A 31 -9.82 -0.43 29.85
N GLN A 32 -9.96 -1.71 30.18
CA GLN A 32 -9.65 -2.83 29.27
C GLN A 32 -10.36 -2.76 27.90
N PRO A 33 -11.67 -2.41 27.81
CA PRO A 33 -12.36 -2.28 26.52
C PRO A 33 -11.80 -1.16 25.63
N TYR A 34 -11.00 -0.23 26.17
CA TYR A 34 -10.44 0.91 25.45
C TYR A 34 -9.03 0.64 24.91
N VAL A 35 -8.37 -0.45 25.33
CA VAL A 35 -6.97 -0.75 24.98
C VAL A 35 -6.76 -0.87 23.47
N ASP A 36 -7.59 -1.65 22.78
CA ASP A 36 -7.46 -1.86 21.33
C ASP A 36 -7.65 -0.54 20.56
N ARG A 37 -8.61 0.28 21.00
CA ARG A 37 -8.87 1.60 20.40
C ARG A 37 -7.72 2.57 20.68
N ALA A 38 -7.18 2.58 21.90
CA ALA A 38 -6.03 3.39 22.28
C ALA A 38 -4.79 3.03 21.44
N ARG A 39 -4.52 1.73 21.24
CA ARG A 39 -3.43 1.24 20.39
C ARG A 39 -3.56 1.73 18.96
N ALA A 40 -4.72 1.54 18.34
CA ALA A 40 -4.96 1.97 16.96
C ALA A 40 -4.77 3.48 16.77
N LEU A 41 -5.24 4.30 17.72
CA LEU A 41 -5.07 5.76 17.65
C LEU A 41 -3.60 6.18 17.75
N LEU A 42 -2.82 5.53 18.62
CA LEU A 42 -1.39 5.83 18.75
C LEU A 42 -0.60 5.41 17.53
N GLU A 43 -0.89 4.25 16.93
CA GLU A 43 -0.24 3.79 15.69
C GLU A 43 -0.43 4.80 14.55
N ILE A 44 -1.66 5.28 14.36
CA ILE A 44 -1.96 6.30 13.34
C ILE A 44 -1.24 7.62 13.66
N SER A 45 -1.21 8.01 14.93
CA SER A 45 -0.64 9.30 15.34
C SER A 45 0.88 9.34 15.28
N GLU A 46 1.56 8.23 15.57
CA GLU A 46 3.03 8.15 15.59
C GLU A 46 3.64 8.01 14.20
N ASN A 47 2.87 7.53 13.22
CA ASN A 47 3.31 7.43 11.84
C ASN A 47 2.25 7.96 10.87
N PRO A 48 2.03 9.29 10.83
CA PRO A 48 1.03 9.90 9.95
C PRO A 48 1.38 9.73 8.46
N GLU A 49 2.65 9.46 8.14
CA GLU A 49 3.11 9.17 6.79
C GLU A 49 2.98 7.69 6.41
N ALA A 50 2.59 6.81 7.34
CA ALA A 50 2.26 5.44 7.04
C ALA A 50 1.13 5.39 5.99
N GLY A 51 1.40 4.76 4.85
CA GLY A 51 0.45 4.66 3.74
C GLY A 51 0.45 5.85 2.78
N ARG A 52 1.32 6.85 2.96
CA ARG A 52 1.49 7.94 1.98
C ARG A 52 2.55 7.54 0.95
N LEU A 53 2.22 7.70 -0.32
CA LEU A 53 3.16 7.57 -1.44
C LEU A 53 3.57 8.96 -1.92
N THR A 54 4.85 9.14 -2.17
CA THR A 54 5.33 10.31 -2.92
C THR A 54 4.84 10.22 -4.36
N ILE A 55 4.79 11.37 -5.07
CA ILE A 55 4.44 11.38 -6.50
C ILE A 55 5.33 10.42 -7.28
N ALA A 56 6.64 10.43 -7.02
CA ALA A 56 7.60 9.52 -7.66
C ALA A 56 7.26 8.04 -7.43
N GLN A 57 6.77 7.67 -6.24
CA GLN A 57 6.35 6.30 -5.92
C GLN A 57 4.97 5.94 -6.49
N SER A 58 4.14 6.94 -6.79
CA SER A 58 2.78 6.75 -7.31
C SER A 58 2.69 6.65 -8.82
N ILE A 59 3.78 6.95 -9.55
CA ILE A 59 3.81 6.85 -11.01
C ILE A 59 3.90 5.36 -11.36
N PRO A 60 2.85 4.76 -11.95
CA PRO A 60 2.95 3.38 -12.42
C PRO A 60 3.97 3.29 -13.56
N PRO A 61 4.55 2.10 -13.81
CA PRO A 61 5.35 1.88 -15.00
C PRO A 61 4.57 2.31 -16.26
N ARG A 62 5.29 2.85 -17.24
CA ARG A 62 4.68 3.36 -18.47
C ARG A 62 4.18 2.17 -19.31
N GLY A 63 2.86 2.05 -19.45
CA GLY A 63 2.20 1.00 -20.26
C GLY A 63 1.40 0.02 -19.41
N GLU A 64 0.38 -0.58 -20.01
CA GLU A 64 -0.35 -1.69 -19.38
C GLU A 64 0.55 -2.95 -19.35
N PRO A 65 0.44 -3.80 -18.32
CA PRO A 65 1.18 -5.07 -18.29
C PRO A 65 0.82 -5.94 -19.50
N LEU A 66 1.79 -6.64 -20.09
CA LEU A 66 1.55 -7.55 -21.21
C LEU A 66 0.47 -8.60 -20.87
N LEU A 67 0.46 -9.09 -19.62
CA LEU A 67 -0.58 -9.99 -19.12
C LEU A 67 -2.00 -9.42 -19.23
N ALA A 68 -2.17 -8.10 -19.07
CA ALA A 68 -3.46 -7.45 -19.23
C ALA A 68 -3.91 -7.40 -20.71
N VAL A 69 -2.96 -7.45 -21.64
CA VAL A 69 -3.18 -7.52 -23.09
C VAL A 69 -3.45 -8.94 -23.55
N GLU A 70 -2.67 -9.91 -23.05
CA GLU A 70 -2.81 -11.34 -23.36
C GLU A 70 -4.17 -11.90 -22.93
N ASN A 71 -4.72 -11.42 -21.83
CA ASN A 71 -6.03 -11.86 -21.32
C ASN A 71 -7.20 -11.03 -21.90
N GLN A 72 -6.97 -10.13 -22.86
CA GLN A 72 -8.07 -9.41 -23.51
C GLN A 72 -8.86 -10.38 -24.40
N GLY A 73 -10.07 -10.72 -23.97
CA GLY A 73 -10.96 -11.59 -24.75
C GLY A 73 -10.86 -13.09 -24.43
N GLU A 74 -10.15 -13.51 -23.37
CA GLU A 74 -10.24 -14.89 -22.86
C GLU A 74 -11.61 -15.16 -22.22
N MET A 75 -12.61 -15.36 -23.08
CA MET A 75 -13.89 -15.97 -22.77
C MET A 75 -13.95 -17.32 -23.51
N PRO A 76 -14.29 -18.44 -22.86
CA PRO A 76 -14.33 -19.73 -23.54
C PRO A 76 -15.27 -19.71 -24.76
N GLY A 77 -14.71 -19.86 -25.97
CA GLY A 77 -15.44 -20.27 -27.17
C GLY A 77 -15.98 -19.19 -28.11
N LEU A 78 -15.56 -17.93 -28.02
CA LEU A 78 -15.98 -16.88 -28.97
C LEU A 78 -14.83 -15.89 -29.27
N THR A 79 -13.84 -16.33 -30.05
CA THR A 79 -12.93 -15.39 -30.74
C THR A 79 -13.61 -14.87 -32.00
N ASP A 80 -13.61 -13.55 -32.22
CA ASP A 80 -14.18 -12.95 -33.44
C ASP A 80 -13.15 -13.00 -34.57
N GLN A 81 -13.64 -12.98 -35.81
CA GLN A 81 -12.79 -12.99 -36.99
C GLN A 81 -12.12 -11.60 -37.14
N GLY A 82 -11.02 -11.40 -36.41
CA GLY A 82 -10.31 -10.12 -36.30
C GLY A 82 -9.34 -10.03 -35.12
N ASP A 83 -9.27 -11.04 -34.25
CA ASP A 83 -8.42 -11.07 -33.05
C ASP A 83 -6.90 -11.28 -33.33
N ASP A 84 -6.46 -11.20 -34.58
CA ASP A 84 -5.04 -11.36 -34.92
C ASP A 84 -4.23 -10.09 -34.62
N GLN A 85 -3.40 -10.18 -33.57
CA GLN A 85 -2.32 -9.28 -33.17
C GLN A 85 -2.67 -7.78 -33.10
N LEU A 86 -3.20 -7.36 -31.94
CA LEU A 86 -3.59 -5.97 -31.64
C LEU A 86 -2.41 -5.02 -31.35
N PHE A 87 -1.19 -5.53 -31.18
CA PHE A 87 -0.03 -4.76 -30.75
C PHE A 87 1.25 -5.18 -31.48
N PRO A 88 2.17 -4.23 -31.74
CA PRO A 88 3.50 -4.56 -32.24
C PRO A 88 4.23 -5.51 -31.28
N GLU A 89 4.98 -6.47 -31.81
CA GLU A 89 5.89 -7.28 -31.00
C GLU A 89 6.88 -6.35 -30.29
N GLU A 90 7.26 -6.70 -29.04
CA GLU A 90 8.32 -5.99 -28.33
C GLU A 90 9.56 -5.95 -29.23
N GLN A 91 9.85 -4.76 -29.76
CA GLN A 91 11.12 -4.55 -30.43
C GLN A 91 12.19 -4.72 -29.36
N GLN A 92 12.93 -5.83 -29.42
CA GLN A 92 14.20 -5.96 -28.71
C GLN A 92 14.94 -4.63 -28.87
N SER A 93 15.22 -3.98 -27.75
CA SER A 93 15.84 -2.66 -27.72
C SER A 93 17.07 -2.68 -28.61
N VAL A 94 16.96 -2.08 -29.80
CA VAL A 94 18.10 -1.90 -30.69
C VAL A 94 18.97 -0.86 -30.00
N GLU A 95 20.09 -1.30 -29.47
CA GLU A 95 21.14 -0.41 -29.00
C GLU A 95 21.56 0.48 -30.17
N VAL A 96 21.10 1.74 -30.15
CA VAL A 96 21.46 2.73 -31.16
C VAL A 96 22.93 3.09 -30.93
N PRO A 97 23.86 2.78 -31.85
CA PRO A 97 25.26 3.14 -31.65
C PRO A 97 25.38 4.68 -31.66
N LEU A 98 26.04 5.24 -30.65
CA LEU A 98 26.35 6.68 -30.63
C LEU A 98 27.20 7.03 -31.86
N PRO A 99 26.90 8.14 -32.57
CA PRO A 99 27.76 8.59 -33.66
C PRO A 99 29.15 8.96 -33.13
N PRO A 100 30.21 8.73 -33.94
CA PRO A 100 31.57 9.08 -33.53
C PRO A 100 31.67 10.59 -33.29
N LYS A 101 32.37 10.97 -32.22
CA LYS A 101 32.74 12.35 -31.94
C LYS A 101 33.94 12.69 -32.83
N ASP A 102 33.78 13.72 -33.66
CA ASP A 102 34.88 14.37 -34.38
C ASP A 102 35.93 14.98 -33.41
#